data_AF-A0A831RET0-F1
#
_entry.id   AF-A0A831RET0-F1
#
_cell.length_a   1.000
_cell.length_b   1.000
_cell.length_c   1.000
_cell.angle_alpha   90.00
_cell.angle_beta   90.00
_cell.angle_gamma   90.00
#
_symmetry.space_group_name_H-M   'P 1'
#
loop_
_entity.id
_entity.type
_entity.pdbx_description
1 polymer ?
#
loop_
_entity_poly.entity_id
_entity_poly.type
_entity_poly.pdbx_seq_one_letter_code
_entity_poly.pdbx_strand_id
1 'polypeptide(L)'
;MKANTKKYLVVIILSTLMAGCSSIRARSNHAAAQWNVYPGVRQDVKEIGEIMTGQRKDPIWVNVMVTTILLVDLPISALFDTLVTPYDVYRIHRVGQPTDQ
;
A
#
# COMPACT_ATOMS: atom_id res chain seq x y z
N MET A 1 11.35 26.09 -22.46
CA MET A 1 11.32 24.90 -21.57
C MET A 1 10.01 24.65 -20.79
N LYS A 2 8.97 25.50 -20.85
CA LYS A 2 7.72 25.32 -20.05
C LYS A 2 6.78 24.16 -20.49
N ALA A 3 6.80 23.76 -21.76
CA ALA A 3 5.87 22.75 -22.28
C ALA A 3 6.22 21.32 -21.83
N ASN A 4 7.50 21.02 -21.65
CA ASN A 4 7.95 19.69 -21.23
C ASN A 4 7.72 19.45 -19.73
N THR A 5 7.80 20.51 -18.91
CA THR A 5 7.52 20.41 -17.46
C THR A 5 6.13 19.88 -17.16
N LYS A 6 5.10 20.33 -17.90
CA LYS A 6 3.72 19.82 -17.74
C LYS A 6 3.62 18.33 -18.08
N LYS A 7 4.33 17.87 -19.12
CA LYS A 7 4.36 16.45 -19.53
C LYS A 7 5.02 15.58 -18.47
N TYR A 8 6.18 16.00 -17.94
CA TYR A 8 6.85 15.28 -16.85
C TYR A 8 6.00 15.24 -15.58
N LEU A 9 5.31 16.33 -15.26
CA LEU A 9 4.42 16.40 -14.09
C LEU A 9 3.23 15.42 -14.23
N VAL A 10 2.62 15.34 -15.41
CA VAL A 10 1.57 14.35 -15.70
C VAL A 10 2.10 12.92 -15.61
N VAL A 11 3.30 12.65 -16.14
CA VAL A 11 3.92 11.32 -16.04
C VAL A 11 4.18 10.94 -14.58
N ILE A 12 4.69 11.87 -13.76
CA ILE A 12 4.95 11.64 -12.33
C ILE A 12 3.65 11.38 -11.55
N ILE A 13 2.59 12.15 -11.83
CA ILE A 13 1.27 11.95 -11.21
C ILE A 13 0.68 10.59 -11.62
N LEU A 14 0.76 10.24 -12.90
CA LEU A 14 0.23 8.98 -13.39
C LEU A 14 1.01 7.79 -12.83
N SER A 15 2.34 7.91 -12.72
CA SER A 15 3.18 6.86 -12.11
C SER A 15 2.94 6.72 -10.61
N THR A 16 2.69 7.83 -9.89
CA THR A 16 2.38 7.77 -8.45
C THR A 16 0.99 7.22 -8.18
N LEU A 17 0.01 7.50 -9.03
CA LEU A 17 -1.31 6.86 -8.99
C LEU A 17 -1.25 5.35 -9.22
N MET A 18 -0.29 4.88 -10.03
CA MET A 18 -0.01 3.45 -10.18
C MET A 18 0.81 2.87 -9.01
N ALA A 19 1.52 3.68 -8.24
CA ALA A 19 2.43 3.25 -7.16
C ALA A 19 1.78 3.21 -5.76
N GLY A 20 0.46 3.00 -5.68
CA GLY A 20 -0.25 2.64 -4.45
C GLY A 20 -0.62 1.16 -4.43
N CYS A 21 0.22 0.31 -5.03
CA CYS A 21 -0.12 -1.07 -5.33
C CYS A 21 -0.40 -1.87 -4.05
N SER A 22 0.40 -1.64 -3.00
CA SER A 22 0.19 -2.28 -1.70
C SER A 22 -1.12 -1.83 -1.05
N SER A 23 -1.41 -0.53 -1.06
CA SER A 23 -2.67 0.03 -0.55
C SER A 23 -3.91 -0.53 -1.24
N ILE A 24 -3.87 -0.71 -2.57
CA ILE A 24 -4.98 -1.29 -3.34
C ILE A 24 -5.10 -2.79 -3.03
N ARG A 25 -3.98 -3.52 -3.06
CA ARG A 25 -3.93 -4.96 -2.82
C ARG A 25 -4.41 -5.33 -1.42
N ALA A 26 -4.02 -4.56 -0.41
CA ALA A 26 -4.45 -4.77 0.97
C ALA A 26 -5.97 -4.59 1.11
N ARG A 27 -6.57 -3.68 0.34
CA ARG A 27 -8.02 -3.44 0.35
C ARG A 27 -8.81 -4.41 -0.53
N SER A 28 -8.19 -5.03 -1.54
CA SER A 28 -8.83 -6.05 -2.39
C SER A 28 -8.75 -7.46 -1.78
N ASN A 29 -7.67 -7.77 -1.07
CA ASN A 29 -7.41 -9.12 -0.55
C ASN A 29 -7.97 -9.37 0.86
N HIS A 30 -8.34 -8.33 1.61
CA HIS A 30 -8.93 -8.48 2.93
C HIS A 30 -10.46 -8.46 2.89
N ALA A 31 -11.08 -9.44 3.56
CA ALA A 31 -12.51 -9.43 3.84
C ALA A 31 -12.89 -8.18 4.63
N ALA A 32 -14.12 -7.69 4.47
CA ALA A 32 -14.56 -6.43 5.09
C ALA A 32 -14.40 -6.39 6.63
N ALA A 33 -14.45 -7.54 7.30
CA ALA A 33 -14.23 -7.69 8.74
C ALA A 33 -12.77 -7.50 9.20
N GLN A 34 -11.79 -7.53 8.27
CA GLN A 34 -10.36 -7.35 8.57
C GLN A 34 -9.83 -5.98 8.11
N TRP A 35 -10.73 -5.03 7.87
CA TRP A 35 -10.35 -3.69 7.42
C TRP A 35 -9.54 -2.96 8.49
N ASN A 36 -8.42 -2.38 8.10
CA ASN A 36 -7.50 -1.68 8.99
C ASN A 36 -7.17 -0.30 8.43
N VAL A 37 -6.77 0.61 9.32
CA VAL A 37 -6.18 1.90 8.92
C VAL A 37 -4.73 1.67 8.52
N TYR A 38 -4.29 2.37 7.47
CA TYR A 38 -2.98 2.18 6.84
C TYR A 38 -2.72 0.75 6.34
N PRO A 39 -3.66 0.13 5.59
CA PRO A 39 -3.53 -1.26 5.22
C PRO A 39 -2.37 -1.52 4.25
N GLY A 40 -2.02 -0.57 3.37
CA GLY A 40 -0.87 -0.67 2.47
C GLY A 40 0.45 -0.56 3.21
N VAL A 41 0.60 0.44 4.07
CA VAL A 41 1.82 0.59 4.90
C VAL A 41 2.04 -0.64 5.78
N ARG A 42 0.98 -1.18 6.39
CA ARG A 42 1.07 -2.40 7.20
C ARG A 42 1.52 -3.59 6.37
N GLN A 43 1.01 -3.72 5.15
CA GLN A 43 1.42 -4.78 4.24
C GLN A 43 2.88 -4.63 3.82
N ASP A 44 3.34 -3.43 3.47
CA ASP A 44 4.73 -3.18 3.08
C ASP A 44 5.70 -3.51 4.20
N VAL A 45 5.41 -3.04 5.42
CA VAL A 45 6.25 -3.33 6.60
C VAL A 45 6.26 -4.82 6.93
N LYS A 46 5.12 -5.50 6.79
CA LYS A 46 5.02 -6.94 7.01
C LYS A 46 5.87 -7.71 6.00
N GLU A 47 5.73 -7.43 4.72
CA GLU A 47 6.48 -8.13 3.66
C GLU A 47 7.99 -7.87 3.77
N ILE A 48 8.41 -6.63 4.08
CA ILE A 48 9.81 -6.31 4.38
C ILE A 48 10.30 -7.12 5.60
N GLY A 49 9.50 -7.17 6.67
CA GLY A 49 9.82 -7.94 7.87
C GLY A 49 9.96 -9.44 7.62
N GLU A 50 9.08 -10.03 6.81
CA GLU A 50 9.12 -11.44 6.41
C GLU A 50 10.38 -11.77 5.60
N ILE A 51 10.81 -10.84 4.73
CA ILE A 51 12.07 -10.97 3.98
C ILE A 51 13.28 -10.89 4.92
N MET A 52 13.33 -9.89 5.80
CA MET A 52 14.46 -9.68 6.72
C MET A 52 14.61 -10.78 7.77
N THR A 53 13.50 -11.37 8.21
CA THR A 53 13.49 -12.48 9.18
C THR A 53 13.71 -13.85 8.53
N GLY A 54 13.84 -13.92 7.20
CA GLY A 54 14.07 -15.16 6.47
C GLY A 54 12.84 -16.07 6.39
N GLN A 55 11.64 -15.55 6.63
CA GLN A 55 10.40 -16.32 6.48
C GLN A 55 10.07 -16.63 5.02
N ARG A 56 10.56 -15.80 4.08
CA ARG A 56 10.51 -16.09 2.64
C ARG A 56 11.62 -17.03 2.21
N LYS A 57 11.24 -18.11 1.51
CA LYS A 57 12.16 -19.10 0.91
C LYS A 57 12.59 -18.74 -0.53
N ASP A 58 12.33 -17.52 -0.98
CA ASP A 58 12.67 -17.05 -2.32
C ASP A 58 14.21 -16.87 -2.48
N PRO A 59 14.74 -16.94 -3.72
CA PRO A 59 16.14 -16.63 -3.99
C PRO A 59 16.54 -15.23 -3.51
N ILE A 60 17.77 -15.06 -3.02
CA ILE A 60 18.27 -13.81 -2.42
C ILE A 60 18.06 -12.60 -3.36
N TRP A 61 18.33 -12.75 -4.66
CA TRP A 61 18.12 -11.68 -5.63
C TRP A 61 16.65 -11.24 -5.74
N VAL A 62 15.71 -12.18 -5.64
CA VAL A 62 14.27 -11.87 -5.65
C VAL A 62 13.90 -11.10 -4.39
N ASN A 63 14.38 -11.54 -3.22
CA ASN A 63 14.16 -10.84 -1.95
C ASN A 63 14.69 -9.40 -1.97
N VAL A 64 15.89 -9.19 -2.53
CA VAL A 64 16.46 -7.83 -2.68
C VAL A 64 15.59 -6.98 -3.60
N MET A 65 15.18 -7.51 -4.77
CA MET A 65 14.33 -6.78 -5.71
C MET A 65 12.97 -6.42 -5.10
N VAL A 66 12.34 -7.35 -4.39
CA VAL A 66 11.04 -7.10 -3.75
C VAL A 66 11.19 -6.06 -2.64
N THR A 67 12.24 -6.15 -1.82
CA THR A 67 12.49 -5.20 -0.73
C THR A 67 12.70 -3.79 -1.27
N THR A 68 13.43 -3.62 -2.38
CA THR A 68 13.64 -2.28 -2.97
C THR A 68 12.35 -1.70 -3.52
N ILE A 69 11.50 -2.51 -4.15
CA ILE A 69 10.17 -2.07 -4.60
C ILE A 69 9.32 -1.63 -3.41
N LEU A 70 9.27 -2.43 -2.35
CA LEU A 70 8.49 -2.11 -1.14
C LEU A 70 8.99 -0.85 -0.44
N LEU A 71 10.31 -0.62 -0.39
CA LEU A 71 10.90 0.61 0.14
C LEU A 71 10.47 1.86 -0.62
N VAL A 72 10.29 1.75 -1.95
CA VAL A 72 9.82 2.84 -2.80
C VAL A 72 8.29 2.99 -2.72
N ASP A 73 7.55 1.89 -2.61
CA ASP A 73 6.08 1.89 -2.48
C ASP A 73 5.67 2.47 -1.12
N LEU A 74 6.37 2.14 -0.03
CA LEU A 74 6.02 2.52 1.34
C LEU A 74 5.70 4.01 1.57
N PRO A 75 6.50 4.99 1.11
CA PRO A 75 6.13 6.40 1.24
C PRO A 75 4.89 6.78 0.41
N ILE A 76 4.66 6.12 -0.73
CA ILE A 76 3.50 6.36 -1.59
C ILE A 76 2.25 5.72 -0.97
N SER A 77 2.37 4.48 -0.47
CA SER A 77 1.36 3.80 0.36
C SER A 77 0.99 4.65 1.57
N ALA A 78 1.98 5.26 2.25
CA ALA A 78 1.72 6.13 3.40
C ALA A 78 0.90 7.38 3.01
N LEU A 79 1.27 8.05 1.91
CA LEU A 79 0.50 9.19 1.40
C LEU A 79 -0.91 8.79 1.00
N PHE A 80 -1.05 7.72 0.22
CA PHE A 80 -2.36 7.24 -0.24
C PHE A 80 -3.24 6.78 0.92
N ASP A 81 -2.71 6.00 1.85
CA ASP A 81 -3.44 5.56 3.02
C ASP A 81 -3.82 6.72 3.94
N THR A 82 -2.98 7.75 4.07
CA THR A 82 -3.33 8.97 4.82
C THR A 82 -4.54 9.66 4.18
N LEU A 83 -4.53 9.82 2.85
CA LEU A 83 -5.63 10.44 2.11
C LEU A 83 -6.94 9.66 2.22
N VAL A 84 -6.86 8.33 2.24
CA VAL A 84 -8.04 7.43 2.30
C VAL A 84 -8.41 7.06 3.74
N THR A 85 -7.64 7.48 4.75
CA THR A 85 -7.89 7.18 6.16
C THR A 85 -9.32 7.51 6.62
N PRO A 86 -9.93 8.65 6.27
CA PRO A 86 -11.32 8.94 6.66
C PRO A 86 -12.32 7.90 6.14
N TYR A 87 -12.11 7.40 4.92
CA TYR A 87 -12.92 6.32 4.34
C TYR A 87 -12.70 5.01 5.07
N ASP A 88 -11.45 4.66 5.37
CA ASP A 88 -11.13 3.43 6.10
C ASP A 88 -11.77 3.43 7.50
N VAL A 89 -11.67 4.55 8.21
CA VAL A 89 -12.31 4.72 9.53
C VAL A 89 -13.82 4.59 9.42
N TYR A 90 -14.46 5.27 8.47
CA TYR A 90 -15.90 5.16 8.25
C TYR A 90 -16.34 3.71 8.01
N ARG A 91 -15.61 2.99 7.15
CA ARG A 91 -15.93 1.60 6.80
C ARG A 91 -15.77 0.67 7.99
N ILE A 92 -14.70 0.82 8.79
CA ILE A 92 -14.47 0.02 10.00
C ILE A 92 -15.64 0.18 10.97
N HIS A 93 -16.10 1.41 11.21
CA HIS A 93 -17.20 1.66 12.15
C HIS A 93 -18.56 1.16 11.65
N ARG A 94 -18.79 1.17 10.33
CA ARG A 94 -20.09 0.79 9.73
C ARG A 94 -20.21 -0.69 9.39
N VAL A 95 -19.09 -1.35 9.06
CA VAL A 95 -19.06 -2.71 8.52
C VAL A 95 -18.31 -3.68 9.46
N GLY A 96 -17.42 -3.16 10.31
CA GLY A 96 -16.62 -3.94 11.26
C GLY A 96 -17.28 -4.18 12.62
N GLN A 97 -18.48 -3.64 12.88
CA GLN A 97 -19.28 -4.14 14.00
C GLN A 97 -19.85 -5.52 13.61
N PRO A 98 -19.56 -6.59 14.38
CA PRO A 98 -20.38 -7.78 14.29
C PRO A 98 -21.81 -7.34 14.57
N THR A 99 -22.74 -7.66 13.68
CA THR A 99 -24.15 -7.73 14.01
C THR A 99 -24.32 -8.82 15.06
N ASP A 100 -24.12 -8.47 16.34
CA ASP A 100 -24.82 -9.12 17.44
C ASP A 100 -26.27 -8.60 17.38
N GLN A 101 -27.09 -9.28 16.58
CA GLN A 101 -28.54 -9.38 16.74
C GLN A 101 -28.92 -10.86 16.70
#